data_AF-A0A348WG67-F1
#
_entry.id   AF-A0A348WG67-F1
#
_cell.length_a   1.000
_cell.length_b   1.000
_cell.length_c   1.000
_cell.angle_alpha   90.00
_cell.angle_beta   90.00
_cell.angle_gamma   90.00
#
_symmetry.space_group_name_H-M   'P 1'
#
loop_
_entity.id
_entity.type
_entity.pdbx_description
1 polymer ?
#
loop_
_entity_poly.entity_id
_entity_poly.type
_entity_poly.pdbx_seq_one_letter_code
_entity_poly.pdbx_strand_id
1 'polypeptide(L)'
;MSMTLKPSRRAFLRGSAAAAAGAGALATSARAQSADPLITEVQPWASGLGDGVDATPYSLPIRFEADVIRRNVEWLTADTISSIN
;
A
#
# COMPACT_ATOMS: atom_id res chain seq x y z
N MET A 1 20.63 40.30 41.13
CA MET A 1 20.39 39.28 40.08
C MET A 1 19.06 38.59 40.36
N SER A 2 17.94 39.08 39.80
CA SER A 2 16.70 38.31 39.61
C SER A 2 15.72 39.18 38.81
N MET A 3 15.52 38.88 37.52
CA MET A 3 14.44 39.47 36.73
C MET A 3 13.26 38.49 36.74
N THR A 4 12.30 38.74 37.60
CA THR A 4 11.01 38.03 37.60
C THR A 4 10.27 38.35 36.30
N LEU A 5 10.06 37.35 35.44
CA LEU A 5 9.30 37.50 34.19
C LEU A 5 7.83 37.80 34.51
N LYS A 6 7.44 39.08 34.43
CA LYS A 6 6.03 39.47 34.55
C LYS A 6 5.24 38.96 33.33
N PRO A 7 4.07 38.31 33.54
CA PRO A 7 3.21 37.89 32.43
C PRO A 7 2.84 39.09 31.57
N SER A 8 3.24 39.08 30.30
CA SER A 8 2.92 40.12 29.34
C SER A 8 2.75 39.53 27.95
N ARG A 9 1.94 40.16 27.10
CA ARG A 9 1.77 39.74 25.69
C ARG A 9 3.12 39.61 24.98
N ARG A 10 4.06 40.51 25.26
CA ARG A 10 5.42 40.48 24.69
C ARG A 10 6.21 39.26 25.18
N ALA A 11 6.12 38.91 26.46
CA ALA A 11 6.77 37.72 27.00
C ALA A 11 6.17 36.44 26.41
N PHE A 12 4.84 36.39 26.25
CA PHE A 12 4.15 35.28 25.59
C PHE A 12 4.59 35.13 24.13
N LEU A 13 4.58 36.23 23.36
CA LEU A 13 4.98 36.22 21.94
C LEU A 13 6.45 35.86 21.74
N ARG A 14 7.35 36.31 22.64
CA ARG A 14 8.76 35.90 22.60
C ARG A 14 8.94 34.43 23.00
N GLY A 15 8.21 33.97 24.01
CA GLY A 15 8.23 32.57 24.44
C GLY A 15 7.71 31.63 23.36
N SER A 16 6.61 31.99 22.68
CA SER A 16 6.04 31.20 21.59
C SER A 16 6.90 31.22 20.34
N ALA A 17 7.52 32.36 20.00
CA ALA A 17 8.49 32.43 18.90
C ALA A 17 9.73 31.57 19.18
N ALA A 18 10.25 31.59 20.41
CA ALA A 18 11.37 30.74 20.81
C ALA A 18 11.00 29.24 20.79
N ALA A 19 9.80 28.89 21.25
CA ALA A 19 9.30 27.51 21.20
C ALA A 19 9.08 27.02 19.76
N ALA A 20 8.56 27.86 18.86
CA ALA A 20 8.39 27.53 17.45
C ALA A 20 9.73 27.35 16.72
N ALA A 21 10.73 28.19 17.01
CA ALA A 21 12.08 28.04 16.49
C ALA A 21 12.75 26.75 16.99
N GLY A 22 12.52 26.36 18.25
CA GLY A 22 13.00 25.10 18.82
C GLY A 22 12.28 23.85 18.26
N ALA A 23 10.99 23.97 17.94
CA ALA A 23 10.22 22.87 17.33
C ALA A 23 10.73 22.50 15.93
N GLY A 24 11.25 23.47 15.16
CA GLY A 24 11.90 23.20 13.87
C GLY A 24 13.22 22.42 13.98
N ALA A 25 13.94 22.54 15.10
CA ALA A 25 15.18 21.79 15.36
C ALA A 25 14.93 20.37 15.91
N LEU A 26 13.76 20.13 16.50
CA LEU A 26 13.28 18.82 16.97
C LEU A 26 12.38 18.11 15.96
N ALA A 27 12.22 18.66 14.75
CA ALA A 27 11.56 17.99 13.65
C ALA A 27 12.45 16.83 13.18
N THR A 28 12.43 15.73 13.92
CA THR A 28 12.75 14.42 13.37
C THR A 28 11.81 14.23 12.19
N SER A 29 12.36 14.31 10.98
CA SER A 29 11.63 13.96 9.77
C SER A 29 11.10 12.55 9.99
N ALA A 30 9.80 12.40 10.21
CA ALA A 30 9.16 11.11 10.08
C ALA A 30 9.48 10.65 8.66
N ARG A 31 10.33 9.63 8.52
CA ARG A 31 10.59 9.05 7.20
C ARG A 31 9.31 8.35 6.78
N ALA A 32 8.47 9.09 6.05
CA ALA A 32 7.35 8.49 5.35
C ALA A 32 7.91 7.37 4.47
N GLN A 33 7.27 6.21 4.54
CA GLN A 33 7.50 5.16 3.56
C GLN A 33 7.29 5.79 2.17
N SER A 34 8.19 5.52 1.21
CA SER A 34 7.98 5.97 -0.16
C SER A 34 6.59 5.53 -0.61
N ALA A 35 5.80 6.44 -1.17
CA ALA A 35 4.46 6.13 -1.63
C ALA A 35 4.51 5.02 -2.69
N ASP A 36 3.57 4.06 -2.63
CA ASP A 36 3.51 2.95 -3.58
C ASP A 36 3.13 3.46 -4.98
N PRO A 37 3.98 3.28 -6.00
CA PRO A 37 3.70 3.71 -7.36
C PRO A 37 2.42 3.07 -7.93
N LEU A 38 2.04 1.87 -7.51
CA LEU A 38 0.79 1.23 -7.94
C LEU A 38 -0.47 1.99 -7.49
N ILE A 39 -0.32 2.88 -6.51
CA ILE A 39 -1.39 3.76 -6.00
C ILE A 39 -1.24 5.16 -6.57
N THR A 40 -0.03 5.73 -6.56
CA THR A 40 0.17 7.15 -6.90
C THR A 40 0.28 7.43 -8.39
N GLU A 41 0.59 6.42 -9.21
CA GLU A 41 0.72 6.55 -10.65
C GLU A 41 -0.45 5.84 -11.36
N VAL A 42 -0.95 6.45 -12.44
CA VAL A 42 -2.04 5.87 -13.23
C VAL A 42 -1.52 4.65 -13.98
N GLN A 43 -2.11 3.49 -13.66
CA GLN A 43 -1.74 2.23 -14.29
C GLN A 43 -2.40 2.08 -15.66
N PRO A 44 -1.81 1.34 -16.61
CA PRO A 44 -2.35 1.20 -17.96
C PRO A 44 -3.78 0.66 -18.01
N TRP A 45 -4.12 -0.28 -17.12
CA TRP A 45 -5.47 -0.85 -17.02
C TRP A 45 -6.51 0.10 -16.41
N ALA A 46 -6.08 1.21 -15.81
CA ALA A 46 -6.98 2.22 -15.25
C ALA A 46 -7.40 3.26 -16.30
N SER A 47 -6.78 3.28 -17.48
CA SER A 47 -7.05 4.28 -18.53
C SER A 47 -7.28 3.69 -19.93
N GLY A 48 -6.74 2.50 -20.21
CA GLY A 48 -6.91 1.80 -21.49
C GLY A 48 -8.14 0.89 -21.55
N LEU A 49 -8.48 0.46 -22.77
CA LEU A 49 -9.45 -0.61 -22.98
C LEU A 49 -8.76 -1.98 -22.82
N GLY A 50 -9.48 -2.94 -22.24
CA GLY A 50 -9.06 -4.34 -22.17
C GLY A 50 -9.44 -5.13 -23.43
N ASP A 51 -9.46 -6.45 -23.30
CA ASP A 51 -9.89 -7.34 -24.37
C ASP A 51 -11.37 -7.12 -24.74
N GLY A 52 -11.71 -7.35 -26.01
CA GLY A 52 -13.07 -7.21 -26.52
C GLY A 52 -14.03 -8.26 -25.94
N VAL A 53 -15.33 -7.97 -25.97
CA VAL A 53 -16.38 -8.87 -25.45
C VAL A 53 -16.50 -10.19 -26.24
N ASP A 54 -16.01 -10.22 -27.47
CA ASP A 54 -15.99 -11.36 -28.37
C ASP A 54 -14.64 -12.11 -28.38
N ALA A 55 -13.67 -11.68 -27.57
CA ALA A 55 -12.33 -12.25 -27.54
C ALA A 55 -12.29 -13.72 -27.09
N THR A 56 -13.16 -14.11 -26.14
CA THR A 56 -13.23 -15.48 -25.61
C THR A 56 -14.67 -15.97 -25.50
N PRO A 57 -15.22 -16.62 -26.55
CA PRO A 57 -16.61 -17.09 -26.55
C PRO A 57 -16.93 -18.10 -25.44
N TYR A 58 -15.94 -18.90 -25.03
CA TYR A 58 -16.01 -19.78 -23.86
C TYR A 58 -14.73 -19.61 -23.06
N SER A 59 -14.79 -18.77 -22.02
CA SER A 59 -13.62 -18.35 -21.26
C SER A 59 -13.09 -19.46 -20.35
N LEU A 60 -11.80 -19.33 -20.00
CA LEU A 60 -11.13 -20.09 -18.96
C LEU A 60 -10.60 -19.13 -17.88
N PRO A 61 -10.22 -19.62 -16.69
CA PRO A 61 -9.55 -18.79 -15.68
C PRO A 61 -8.32 -18.07 -16.24
N ILE A 62 -7.99 -16.90 -15.68
CA ILE A 62 -6.81 -16.14 -16.08
C ILE A 62 -5.53 -16.94 -15.79
N ARG A 63 -4.50 -16.76 -16.62
CA ARG A 63 -3.20 -17.47 -16.51
C ARG A 63 -2.53 -17.43 -15.14
N PHE A 64 -2.83 -16.41 -14.31
CA PHE A 64 -2.26 -16.28 -12.97
C PHE A 64 -2.89 -17.25 -11.97
N GLU A 65 -4.02 -17.87 -12.31
CA GLU A 65 -4.73 -18.89 -11.53
C GLU A 65 -4.51 -20.30 -12.11
N ALA A 66 -3.42 -20.51 -12.86
CA ALA A 66 -3.14 -21.77 -13.54
C ALA A 66 -3.02 -22.98 -12.58
N ASP A 67 -2.72 -22.73 -11.30
CA ASP A 67 -2.62 -23.76 -10.28
C ASP A 67 -3.98 -24.18 -9.68
N VAL A 68 -5.05 -23.46 -9.99
CA VAL A 68 -6.41 -23.78 -9.52
C VAL A 68 -7.02 -24.86 -10.41
N ILE A 69 -6.50 -26.08 -10.26
CA ILE A 69 -6.89 -27.25 -11.04
C ILE A 69 -7.12 -28.46 -10.14
N ARG A 70 -7.84 -29.44 -10.67
CA ARG A 70 -7.92 -30.78 -10.06
C ARG A 70 -6.57 -31.48 -10.16
N ARG A 71 -6.21 -32.25 -9.14
CA ARG A 71 -4.93 -32.97 -9.09
C ARG A 71 -5.19 -34.44 -8.75
N ASN A 72 -4.66 -35.32 -9.61
CA ASN A 72 -4.66 -36.75 -9.36
C ASN A 72 -3.37 -37.14 -8.63
N VAL A 73 -3.45 -38.09 -7.70
CA VAL A 73 -2.29 -38.68 -7.02
C VAL A 73 -2.19 -40.14 -7.46
N GLU A 74 -1.29 -40.39 -8.41
CA GLU A 74 -1.26 -41.65 -9.18
C GLU A 74 -1.07 -42.90 -8.33
N TRP A 75 -0.41 -42.79 -7.17
CA TRP A 75 -0.12 -43.96 -6.33
C TRP A 75 -1.27 -44.34 -5.39
N LEU A 76 -2.36 -43.55 -5.30
CA LEU A 76 -3.48 -43.86 -4.39
C LEU A 76 -4.32 -45.06 -4.83
N THR A 77 -4.39 -45.34 -6.13
CA THR A 77 -5.24 -46.41 -6.70
C THR A 77 -4.52 -47.10 -7.86
N ALA A 78 -4.95 -48.32 -8.21
CA ALA A 78 -4.33 -49.10 -9.29
C ALA A 78 -4.57 -48.54 -10.70
N ASP A 79 -5.70 -47.87 -10.94
CA ASP A 79 -6.04 -47.25 -12.23
C ASP A 79 -6.83 -45.94 -12.00
N THR A 80 -6.60 -44.97 -12.88
CA THR A 80 -7.24 -43.64 -12.92
C THR A 80 -8.74 -43.69 -13.18
N ILE A 81 -9.24 -44.69 -13.91
CA ILE A 81 -10.68 -44.85 -14.21
C ILE A 81 -11.49 -45.09 -12.93
N SER A 82 -10.88 -45.75 -11.94
CA SER A 82 -11.46 -46.02 -10.63
C SER A 82 -10.66 -45.32 -9.52
N SER A 83 -10.55 -43.99 -9.63
CA SER A 83 -9.76 -43.14 -8.74
C SER A 83 -10.51 -41.88 -8.29
N ILE A 84 -9.78 -40.90 -7.72
CA ILE A 84 -10.27 -39.62 -7.21
C ILE A 84 -9.38 -38.45 -7.65
N ASN A 85 -9.96 -37.26 -7.81
CA ASN A 85 -9.25 -36.01 -8.12
C ASN A 85 -9.84 -34.77 -7.44
#